data_AF-A0A194W5U7-F1
#
_entry.id   AF-A0A194W5U7-F1
#
_cell.length_a   1.000
_cell.length_b   1.000
_cell.length_c   1.000
_cell.angle_alpha   90.00
_cell.angle_beta   90.00
_cell.angle_gamma   90.00
#
_symmetry.space_group_name_H-M   'P 1'
#
loop_
_entity.id
_entity.type
_entity.pdbx_description
1 polymer ?
#
loop_
_entity_poly.entity_id
_entity_poly.type
_entity_poly.pdbx_seq_one_letter_code
_entity_poly.pdbx_strand_id
1 'polypeptide(L)'
;MSSSDASVPLSVALSPGDGEAVPGLIEDIRSGVDTWRGFENDEDDTKLALTCGVDKGLWKLMAKNGDRPQKVSSLAWALGWDPELLKRMMRYLAAMGYPIQETGVDGYKPTNFTKAMSIDVIGNDYLPT
;
A
#
# COMPACT_ATOMS: atom_id res chain seq x y z
N MET A 1 -15.08 28.49 4.68
CA MET A 1 -14.34 27.51 5.49
C MET A 1 -15.23 26.28 5.64
N SER A 2 -14.78 25.14 5.13
CA SER A 2 -15.08 23.78 5.60
C SER A 2 -14.65 22.80 4.52
N SER A 3 -13.37 22.40 4.55
CA SER A 3 -12.94 21.15 3.92
C SER A 3 -13.25 20.06 4.94
N SER A 4 -14.27 19.26 4.64
CA SER A 4 -14.57 18.02 5.34
C SER A 4 -13.38 17.07 5.18
N ASP A 5 -12.63 16.93 6.26
CA ASP A 5 -11.60 15.93 6.50
C ASP A 5 -12.19 14.54 6.26
N ALA A 6 -11.81 13.92 5.13
CA ALA A 6 -12.24 12.57 4.77
C ALA A 6 -11.40 11.55 5.54
N SER A 7 -11.43 11.64 6.86
CA SER A 7 -10.85 10.66 7.76
C SER A 7 -11.62 9.34 7.63
N VAL A 8 -10.93 8.30 7.16
CA VAL A 8 -11.52 6.96 7.02
C VAL A 8 -11.83 6.46 8.43
N PRO A 9 -13.08 6.08 8.74
CA PRO A 9 -13.44 5.67 10.09
C PRO A 9 -12.64 4.45 10.54
N LEU A 10 -12.11 4.48 11.76
CA LEU A 10 -11.36 3.37 12.37
C LEU A 10 -12.14 2.04 12.32
N SER A 11 -13.47 2.10 12.36
CA SER A 11 -14.36 0.96 12.23
C SER A 11 -14.33 0.31 10.83
N VAL A 12 -14.00 1.05 9.77
CA VAL A 12 -13.79 0.50 8.42
C VAL A 12 -12.45 -0.21 8.32
N ALA A 13 -11.41 0.31 9.01
CA ALA A 13 -10.08 -0.30 9.06
C ALA A 13 -10.02 -1.54 9.97
N LEU A 14 -10.82 -1.56 11.03
CA LEU A 14 -10.87 -2.62 12.04
C LEU A 14 -12.07 -3.56 11.87
N SER A 15 -12.95 -3.33 10.91
CA SER A 15 -13.99 -4.31 10.59
C SER A 15 -13.30 -5.57 10.09
N PRO A 16 -13.50 -6.73 10.75
CA PRO A 16 -13.00 -7.98 10.23
C PRO A 16 -13.76 -8.25 8.93
N GLY A 17 -13.11 -8.02 7.78
CA GLY A 17 -13.68 -8.35 6.48
C GLY A 17 -14.01 -9.84 6.38
N ASP A 18 -13.27 -10.67 7.12
CA ASP A 18 -13.55 -12.07 7.43
C ASP A 18 -12.69 -12.51 8.64
N GLY A 19 -13.29 -13.10 9.67
CA GLY A 19 -12.56 -13.59 10.85
C GLY A 19 -11.56 -14.71 10.52
N GLU A 20 -11.73 -15.39 9.39
CA GLU A 20 -10.81 -16.40 8.87
C GLU A 20 -9.58 -15.82 8.16
N ALA A 21 -9.52 -14.50 7.91
CA ALA A 21 -8.37 -13.85 7.27
C ALA A 21 -7.24 -13.49 8.26
N VAL A 22 -7.48 -13.61 9.57
CA VAL A 22 -6.50 -13.28 10.63
C VAL A 22 -5.23 -14.14 10.55
N PRO A 23 -5.30 -15.46 10.34
CA PRO A 23 -4.10 -16.28 10.14
C PRO A 23 -3.28 -15.84 8.91
N GLY A 24 -3.94 -15.49 7.81
CA GLY A 24 -3.28 -14.97 6.61
C GLY A 24 -2.60 -13.61 6.85
N LEU A 25 -3.21 -12.74 7.65
CA LEU A 25 -2.59 -11.48 8.06
C LEU A 25 -1.32 -11.70 8.89
N ILE A 26 -1.33 -12.67 9.80
CA ILE A 26 -0.14 -13.00 10.62
C ILE A 26 0.97 -13.57 9.73
N GLU A 27 0.62 -14.37 8.72
CA GLU A 27 1.56 -14.90 7.74
C GLU A 27 2.15 -13.80 6.85
N ASP A 28 1.31 -12.87 6.37
CA ASP A 28 1.75 -11.68 5.62
C ASP A 28 2.72 -10.82 6.44
N ILE A 29 2.44 -10.59 7.72
CA ILE A 29 3.29 -9.80 8.62
C ILE A 29 4.62 -10.50 8.86
N ARG A 30 4.60 -11.82 9.15
CA ARG A 30 5.82 -12.59 9.39
C ARG A 30 6.72 -12.62 8.15
N SER A 31 6.13 -12.89 7.00
CA SER A 31 6.87 -12.97 5.76
C SER A 31 7.35 -11.59 5.29
N GLY A 32 6.60 -10.53 5.57
CA GLY A 32 7.07 -9.15 5.43
C GLY A 32 8.29 -8.84 6.32
N VAL A 33 8.29 -9.31 7.57
CA VAL A 33 9.42 -9.15 8.51
C VAL A 33 10.65 -9.97 8.10
N ASP A 34 10.46 -11.19 7.60
CA ASP A 34 11.56 -12.06 7.14
C ASP A 34 12.18 -11.53 5.84
N THR A 35 11.35 -11.01 4.94
CA THR A 35 11.80 -10.27 3.76
C THR A 35 12.63 -9.06 4.17
N TRP A 36 12.20 -8.31 5.18
CA TRP A 36 12.92 -7.16 5.72
C TRP A 36 14.30 -7.52 6.30
N ARG A 37 14.40 -8.65 7.01
CA ARG A 37 15.68 -9.17 7.52
C ARG A 37 16.64 -9.63 6.42
N GLY A 38 16.14 -10.01 5.24
CA GLY A 38 16.96 -10.37 4.09
C GLY A 38 17.67 -9.19 3.42
N PHE A 39 17.19 -7.96 3.64
CA PHE A 39 17.61 -6.74 2.95
C PHE A 39 18.41 -5.76 3.80
N GLU A 40 18.97 -6.20 4.93
CA GLU A 40 19.87 -5.40 5.81
C GLU A 40 21.13 -4.87 5.09
N ASN A 41 21.25 -5.03 3.76
CA ASN A 41 22.34 -4.55 2.91
C ASN A 41 21.90 -3.56 1.78
N ASP A 42 20.61 -3.33 1.50
CA ASP A 42 20.10 -2.42 0.43
C ASP A 42 18.94 -1.50 0.93
N GLU A 43 19.19 -0.77 2.02
CA GLU A 43 18.16 -0.17 2.90
C GLU A 43 17.26 0.96 2.32
N ASP A 44 17.53 1.53 1.14
CA ASP A 44 16.90 2.81 0.75
C ASP A 44 15.73 2.69 -0.25
N ASP A 45 15.81 1.86 -1.29
CA ASP A 45 14.89 1.97 -2.45
C ASP A 45 13.45 1.53 -2.13
N THR A 46 13.27 0.45 -1.37
CA THR A 46 11.93 -0.03 -0.95
C THR A 46 11.29 0.91 0.05
N LYS A 47 12.08 1.41 1.01
CA LYS A 47 11.60 2.39 1.99
C LYS A 47 11.16 3.67 1.29
N LEU A 48 11.96 4.19 0.35
CA LEU A 48 11.62 5.36 -0.47
C LEU A 48 10.33 5.14 -1.28
N ALA A 49 10.15 3.97 -1.89
CA ALA A 49 8.93 3.65 -2.62
C ALA A 49 7.68 3.61 -1.71
N LEU A 50 7.81 3.03 -0.50
CA LEU A 50 6.74 3.00 0.49
C LEU A 50 6.39 4.40 1.04
N THR A 51 7.41 5.18 1.42
CA THR A 51 7.28 6.56 1.87
C THR A 51 6.65 7.44 0.79
N CYS A 52 7.08 7.30 -0.47
CA CYS A 52 6.49 8.02 -1.61
C CYS A 52 5.00 7.68 -1.78
N GLY A 53 4.63 6.41 -1.59
CA GLY A 53 3.24 5.99 -1.60
C GLY A 53 2.40 6.56 -0.45
N VAL A 54 2.99 6.79 0.73
CA VAL A 54 2.34 7.49 1.85
C VAL A 54 2.17 8.97 1.54
N ASP A 55 3.27 9.65 1.17
CA ASP A 55 3.32 11.10 0.89
C ASP A 55 2.31 11.49 -0.19
N LYS A 56 2.20 10.67 -1.25
CA LYS A 56 1.27 10.93 -2.35
C LYS A 56 -0.12 10.35 -2.13
N GLY A 57 -0.36 9.65 -1.02
CA GLY A 57 -1.67 9.08 -0.69
C GLY A 57 -2.08 7.88 -1.57
N LEU A 58 -1.12 7.22 -2.21
CA LEU A 58 -1.35 6.03 -3.04
C LEU A 58 -2.02 4.91 -2.23
N TRP A 59 -1.52 4.64 -1.02
CA TRP A 59 -2.07 3.58 -0.15
C TRP A 59 -3.49 3.88 0.29
N LYS A 60 -3.79 5.13 0.62
CA LYS A 60 -5.15 5.60 0.95
C LYS A 60 -6.09 5.46 -0.23
N LEU A 61 -5.66 5.83 -1.43
CA LEU A 61 -6.44 5.68 -2.65
C LEU A 61 -6.73 4.20 -2.95
N MET A 62 -5.72 3.34 -2.86
CA MET A 62 -5.88 1.91 -3.08
C MET A 62 -6.80 1.26 -2.05
N ALA A 63 -6.66 1.61 -0.77
CA ALA A 63 -7.54 1.12 0.29
C ALA A 63 -9.00 1.59 0.08
N LYS A 64 -9.21 2.86 -0.29
CA LYS A 64 -10.55 3.40 -0.59
C LYS A 64 -11.23 2.71 -1.78
N ASN A 65 -10.45 2.30 -2.78
CA ASN A 65 -10.93 1.56 -3.93
C ASN A 65 -11.26 0.10 -3.63
N GLY A 66 -10.84 -0.43 -2.46
CA GLY A 66 -11.11 -1.78 -1.98
C GLY A 66 -10.25 -2.87 -2.63
N ASP A 67 -10.56 -4.13 -2.30
CA ASP A 67 -9.79 -5.33 -2.66
C ASP A 67 -9.97 -5.81 -4.10
N ARG A 68 -10.33 -4.90 -5.00
CA ARG A 68 -10.44 -5.19 -6.43
C ARG A 68 -9.12 -4.94 -7.14
N PRO A 69 -8.85 -5.63 -8.26
CA PRO A 69 -7.78 -5.24 -9.18
C PRO A 69 -7.93 -3.78 -9.63
N GLN A 70 -6.86 -3.00 -9.50
CA GLN A 70 -6.81 -1.58 -9.83
C GLN A 70 -5.76 -1.36 -10.91
N LYS A 71 -6.12 -0.64 -11.98
CA LYS A 71 -5.18 -0.33 -13.07
C LYS A 71 -4.28 0.83 -12.69
N VAL A 72 -2.99 0.72 -13.03
CA VAL A 72 -2.00 1.79 -12.85
C VAL A 72 -2.46 3.08 -13.49
N SER A 73 -3.00 3.04 -14.71
CA SER A 73 -3.44 4.24 -15.43
C SER A 73 -4.55 5.00 -14.69
N SER A 74 -5.49 4.29 -14.08
CA SER A 74 -6.55 4.90 -13.26
C SER A 74 -6.01 5.48 -11.95
N LEU A 75 -5.06 4.79 -11.31
CA LEU A 75 -4.39 5.27 -10.11
C LEU A 75 -3.54 6.51 -10.39
N ALA A 76 -2.74 6.48 -11.44
CA ALA A 76 -1.88 7.59 -11.87
C ALA A 76 -2.71 8.83 -12.18
N TRP A 77 -3.82 8.67 -12.92
CA TRP A 77 -4.72 9.78 -13.22
C TRP A 77 -5.33 10.39 -11.95
N ALA A 78 -5.77 9.56 -11.01
CA ALA A 78 -6.37 10.04 -9.76
C ALA A 78 -5.35 10.74 -8.83
N LEU A 79 -4.07 10.36 -8.90
CA LEU A 79 -2.98 10.93 -8.12
C LEU A 79 -2.25 12.08 -8.83
N GLY A 80 -2.52 12.31 -10.12
CA GLY A 80 -1.76 13.24 -10.96
C GLY A 80 -0.30 12.80 -11.20
N TRP A 81 -0.02 11.51 -11.12
CA TRP A 81 1.31 10.94 -11.37
C TRP A 81 1.53 10.63 -12.85
N ASP A 82 2.80 10.61 -13.26
CA ASP A 82 3.20 10.02 -14.53
C ASP A 82 2.89 8.50 -14.53
N PRO A 83 2.05 8.00 -15.46
CA PRO A 83 1.66 6.58 -15.50
C PRO A 83 2.84 5.62 -15.64
N GLU A 84 3.89 6.00 -16.37
CA GLU A 84 5.05 5.13 -16.59
C GLU A 84 5.94 5.05 -15.34
N LEU A 85 6.11 6.16 -14.63
CA LEU A 85 6.76 6.18 -13.33
C LEU A 85 6.02 5.33 -12.30
N LEU A 86 4.69 5.49 -12.19
CA LEU A 86 3.88 4.70 -11.25
C LEU A 86 3.96 3.21 -11.60
N LYS A 87 3.91 2.86 -12.89
CA LYS A 87 4.02 1.48 -13.38
C LYS A 87 5.34 0.83 -12.96
N ARG A 88 6.45 1.53 -13.12
CA ARG A 88 7.78 1.02 -12.71
C ARG A 88 7.83 0.80 -11.20
N MET A 89 7.31 1.75 -10.42
CA MET A 89 7.27 1.63 -8.96
C MET A 89 6.38 0.46 -8.51
N MET A 90 5.17 0.34 -9.07
CA MET A 90 4.25 -0.75 -8.72
C MET A 90 4.77 -2.11 -9.16
N ARG A 91 5.49 -2.20 -10.28
CA ARG A 91 6.14 -3.45 -10.70
C ARG A 91 7.27 -3.85 -9.76
N TYR A 92 8.11 -2.90 -9.35
CA TYR A 92 9.15 -3.16 -8.35
C TYR A 92 8.54 -3.65 -7.04
N LEU A 93 7.53 -2.94 -6.53
CA LEU A 93 6.82 -3.28 -5.30
C LEU A 93 6.05 -4.60 -5.38
N ALA A 94 5.50 -4.96 -6.54
CA ALA A 94 4.87 -6.26 -6.73
C ALA A 94 5.90 -7.41 -6.80
N ALA A 95 7.07 -7.16 -7.39
CA ALA A 95 8.16 -8.13 -7.44
C ALA A 95 8.75 -8.42 -6.05
N MET A 96 8.70 -7.45 -5.13
CA MET A 96 9.09 -7.63 -3.72
C MET A 96 8.10 -8.46 -2.89
N GLY A 97 6.93 -8.81 -3.44
CA GLY A 97 5.91 -9.62 -2.74
C GLY A 97 5.09 -8.87 -1.68
N TYR A 98 5.51 -7.67 -1.28
CA TYR A 98 4.83 -6.74 -0.37
C TYR A 98 5.03 -5.33 -0.94
N PRO A 99 4.06 -4.39 -0.98
CA PRO A 99 2.73 -4.31 -0.38
C PRO A 99 1.53 -4.65 -1.30
N ILE A 100 1.75 -4.96 -2.58
CA ILE A 100 0.69 -5.10 -3.60
C ILE A 100 0.83 -6.41 -4.37
N GLN A 101 -0.30 -6.96 -4.81
CA GLN A 101 -0.33 -8.19 -5.61
C GLN A 101 -0.58 -7.86 -7.08
N GLU A 102 0.30 -8.31 -7.98
CA GLU A 102 0.04 -8.22 -9.42
C GLU A 102 -1.05 -9.22 -9.84
N THR A 103 -2.05 -8.73 -10.55
CA THR A 103 -3.25 -9.49 -10.97
C THR A 103 -3.37 -9.60 -12.49
N GLY A 104 -2.53 -8.89 -13.24
CA GLY A 104 -2.51 -8.85 -14.69
C GLY A 104 -1.70 -7.66 -15.20
N VAL A 105 -1.71 -7.43 -16.52
CA VAL A 105 -0.95 -6.33 -17.15
C VAL A 105 -1.35 -4.98 -16.54
N ASP A 106 -0.41 -4.38 -15.81
CA ASP A 106 -0.57 -3.11 -15.09
C ASP A 106 -1.79 -3.08 -14.14
N GLY A 107 -2.15 -4.24 -13.60
CA GLY A 107 -3.27 -4.42 -12.67
C GLY A 107 -2.78 -4.91 -11.31
N TYR A 108 -3.05 -4.15 -10.26
CA TYR A 108 -2.59 -4.44 -8.91
C TYR A 108 -3.74 -4.46 -7.91
N LYS A 109 -3.71 -5.42 -6.99
CA LYS A 109 -4.66 -5.54 -5.89
C LYS A 109 -3.96 -5.15 -4.59
N PRO A 110 -4.58 -4.30 -3.73
CA PRO A 110 -4.04 -4.02 -2.41
C PRO A 110 -4.05 -5.28 -1.54
N THR A 111 -2.99 -5.45 -0.76
CA THR A 111 -2.93 -6.47 0.31
C THR A 111 -3.29 -5.86 1.66
N ASN A 112 -3.32 -6.68 2.71
CA ASN A 112 -3.47 -6.19 4.07
C ASN A 112 -2.38 -5.20 4.47
N PHE A 113 -1.16 -5.35 3.94
CA PHE A 113 -0.08 -4.40 4.16
C PHE A 113 -0.41 -3.03 3.56
N THR A 114 -0.92 -2.98 2.32
CA THR A 114 -1.37 -1.71 1.71
C THR A 114 -2.44 -1.02 2.56
N LYS A 115 -3.37 -1.80 3.15
CA LYS A 115 -4.38 -1.26 4.06
C LYS A 115 -3.78 -0.74 5.36
N ALA A 116 -2.85 -1.47 5.96
CA ALA A 116 -2.13 -1.00 7.15
C ALA A 116 -1.40 0.31 6.89
N MET A 117 -0.68 0.42 5.77
CA MET A 117 0.01 1.64 5.34
C MET A 117 -0.92 2.83 5.05
N SER A 118 -2.21 2.59 4.84
CA SER A 118 -3.20 3.66 4.66
C SER A 118 -3.66 4.31 5.97
N ILE A 119 -3.36 3.69 7.12
CA ILE A 119 -3.69 4.19 8.45
C ILE A 119 -2.65 5.27 8.82
N ASP A 120 -3.11 6.46 9.17
CA ASP A 120 -2.22 7.62 9.43
C ASP A 120 -1.12 7.33 10.45
N VAL A 121 -1.45 6.63 11.55
CA VAL A 121 -0.45 6.29 12.59
C VAL A 121 0.66 5.39 12.03
N ILE A 122 0.33 4.44 11.15
CA ILE A 122 1.31 3.51 10.57
C ILE A 122 2.04 4.19 9.42
N GLY A 123 1.33 4.87 8.52
CA GLY A 123 1.94 5.52 7.36
C GLY A 123 2.87 6.67 7.75
N ASN A 124 2.51 7.47 8.76
CA ASN A 124 3.29 8.64 9.17
C ASN A 124 4.65 8.25 9.76
N ASP A 125 4.79 7.07 10.36
CA ASP A 125 6.08 6.56 10.85
C ASP A 125 7.10 6.30 9.71
N TYR A 126 6.62 6.23 8.45
CA TYR A 126 7.48 6.11 7.26
C TYR A 126 7.84 7.47 6.64
N LEU A 127 7.28 8.58 7.11
CA LEU A 127 7.66 9.91 6.64
C LEU A 127 8.95 10.36 7.36
N PRO A 128 9.90 10.99 6.65
CA PRO A 128 11.05 11.59 7.30
C PRO A 128 10.59 12.71 8.24
N THR A 129 10.96 12.61 9.52
CA THR A 129 10.74 13.63 10.57
C THR A 129 11.60 14.86 10.35
#